data_AF-A0A927E2P0-F1
#
_entry.id   AF-A0A927E2P0-F1
#
_cell.length_a   1.000
_cell.length_b   1.000
_cell.length_c   1.000
_cell.angle_alpha   90.00
_cell.angle_beta   90.00
_cell.angle_gamma   90.00
#
_symmetry.space_group_name_H-M   'P 1'
#
loop_
_entity.id
_entity.type
_entity.pdbx_description
1 polymer ?
#
loop_
_entity_poly.entity_id
_entity_poly.type
_entity_poly.pdbx_seq_one_letter_code
_entity_poly.pdbx_strand_id
1 'polypeptide(L)'
;MPSSTTLQHAIENITIWRKGEQRAPHKPLLLLYVLSQYQRGHARMFDYASEIRDELHSLLERFGPQRRQYRPDMPFWRLKGDGFWELHNSEQCSIQGSRKPPGKELELCHVAGGFDEPHLRYSTEIRG
;
A
#
# COMPACT_ATOMS: atom_id res chain seq x y z
N MET A 1 8.24 -14.74 24.00
CA MET A 1 7.74 -14.84 22.61
C MET A 1 7.07 -13.52 22.30
N PRO A 2 7.47 -12.72 21.31
CA PRO A 2 6.64 -11.60 20.92
C PRO A 2 5.37 -12.19 20.31
N SER A 3 4.27 -11.94 21.02
CA SER A 3 2.88 -11.83 20.60
C SER A 3 2.63 -12.01 19.10
N SER A 4 1.67 -12.86 18.77
CA SER A 4 0.88 -12.80 17.55
C SER A 4 0.72 -11.36 17.03
N THR A 5 1.51 -10.98 16.02
CA THR A 5 1.35 -9.69 15.34
C THR A 5 0.16 -9.83 14.41
N THR A 6 -1.03 -9.61 14.96
CA THR A 6 -2.27 -9.67 14.18
C THR A 6 -2.27 -8.55 13.14
N LEU A 7 -2.99 -8.75 12.04
CA LEU A 7 -3.24 -7.69 11.04
C LEU A 7 -3.80 -6.41 11.69
N GLN A 8 -4.61 -6.55 12.73
CA GLN A 8 -5.10 -5.42 13.53
C GLN A 8 -3.95 -4.60 14.13
N HIS A 9 -2.98 -5.26 14.80
CA HIS A 9 -1.82 -4.57 15.37
C HIS A 9 -0.95 -3.90 14.29
N ALA A 10 -0.80 -4.52 13.12
CA ALA A 10 -0.07 -3.94 12.00
C ALA A 10 -0.76 -2.67 11.44
N ILE A 11 -2.09 -2.70 11.32
CA ILE A 11 -2.90 -1.55 10.88
C ILE A 11 -2.91 -0.44 11.93
N GLU A 12 -3.03 -0.76 13.22
CA GLU A 12 -3.00 0.22 14.31
C GLU A 12 -1.69 1.00 14.37
N ASN A 13 -0.58 0.33 14.07
CA ASN A 13 0.76 0.90 14.13
C ASN A 13 1.27 1.45 12.78
N ILE A 14 0.40 1.55 11.77
CA ILE A 14 0.80 2.03 10.46
C ILE A 14 1.38 3.45 10.53
N THR A 15 2.52 3.64 9.87
CA THR A 15 3.20 4.93 9.83
C THR A 15 2.45 5.89 8.93
N ILE A 16 1.64 6.77 9.53
CA ILE A 16 0.93 7.86 8.86
C ILE A 16 1.83 9.09 8.82
N TRP A 17 2.06 9.64 7.62
CA TRP A 17 2.79 10.90 7.48
C TRP A 17 2.01 12.06 8.12
N ARG A 18 2.74 12.93 8.83
CA ARG A 18 2.23 14.13 9.48
C ARG A 18 3.14 15.32 9.18
N LYS A 19 2.56 16.50 8.96
CA LYS A 19 3.27 17.79 8.92
C LYS A 19 2.39 18.85 9.57
N GLY A 20 2.75 19.27 10.79
CA GLY A 20 1.87 20.09 11.64
C GLY A 20 0.52 19.39 11.84
N GLU A 21 -0.57 20.13 11.68
CA GLU A 21 -1.94 19.62 11.77
C GLU A 21 -2.37 18.76 10.56
N GLN A 22 -1.61 18.77 9.46
CA GLN A 22 -1.98 17.99 8.28
C GLN A 22 -1.61 16.52 8.45
N ARG A 23 -2.64 15.66 8.36
CA ARG A 23 -2.49 14.22 8.19
C ARG A 23 -2.73 13.82 6.75
N ALA A 24 -1.96 12.86 6.31
CA ALA A 24 -1.92 12.38 4.94
C ALA A 24 -2.53 10.97 4.89
N PRO A 25 -3.82 10.80 4.52
CA PRO A 25 -4.55 9.53 4.63
C PRO A 25 -4.14 8.49 3.55
N HIS A 26 -3.01 8.65 2.89
CA HIS A 26 -2.66 7.90 1.68
C HIS A 26 -2.51 6.40 1.91
N LYS A 27 -1.82 5.98 2.97
CA LYS A 27 -1.68 4.55 3.28
C LYS A 27 -2.99 3.94 3.81
N PRO A 28 -3.75 4.59 4.74
CA PRO A 28 -5.08 4.11 5.10
C PRO A 28 -6.03 3.94 3.91
N LEU A 29 -6.03 4.87 2.95
CA LEU A 29 -6.88 4.76 1.76
C LEU A 29 -6.48 3.58 0.86
N LEU A 30 -5.18 3.35 0.65
CA LEU A 30 -4.69 2.15 -0.04
C LEU A 30 -5.12 0.87 0.68
N LEU A 31 -4.99 0.83 2.01
CA LEU A 31 -5.41 -0.33 2.80
C LEU A 31 -6.89 -0.64 2.67
N LEU A 32 -7.76 0.38 2.79
CA LEU A 32 -9.20 0.19 2.66
C LEU A 32 -9.57 -0.35 1.29
N TYR A 33 -8.95 0.15 0.22
CA TYR A 33 -9.12 -0.37 -1.12
C TYR A 33 -8.72 -1.85 -1.21
N VAL A 34 -7.48 -2.19 -0.83
CA VAL A 34 -6.95 -3.56 -0.90
C VAL A 34 -7.79 -4.54 -0.07
N LEU A 35 -8.16 -4.17 1.16
CA LEU A 35 -9.01 -4.99 2.01
C LEU A 35 -10.38 -5.26 1.37
N SER A 36 -10.98 -4.24 0.74
CA SER A 36 -12.26 -4.42 0.03
C SER A 36 -12.14 -5.37 -1.16
N GLN A 37 -10.99 -5.39 -1.83
CA GLN A 37 -10.72 -6.29 -2.93
C GLN A 37 -10.45 -7.72 -2.45
N TYR A 38 -9.69 -7.91 -1.37
CA TYR A 38 -9.58 -9.23 -0.73
C TYR A 38 -10.93 -9.77 -0.27
N GLN A 39 -11.80 -8.92 0.28
CA GLN A 39 -13.16 -9.31 0.62
C GLN A 39 -13.97 -9.78 -0.59
N ARG A 40 -13.63 -9.34 -1.80
CA ARG A 40 -14.23 -9.78 -3.07
C ARG A 40 -13.54 -10.99 -3.71
N GLY A 41 -12.55 -11.59 -3.03
CA GLY A 41 -11.83 -12.77 -3.52
C GLY A 41 -10.67 -12.43 -4.46
N HIS A 42 -10.17 -11.20 -4.43
CA HIS A 42 -8.99 -10.82 -5.19
C HIS A 42 -7.76 -11.62 -4.76
N ALA A 43 -6.84 -11.88 -5.69
CA ALA A 43 -5.55 -12.50 -5.40
C ALA A 43 -4.68 -11.59 -4.50
N ARG A 44 -3.62 -12.17 -3.92
CA ARG A 44 -2.75 -11.48 -2.94
C ARG A 44 -2.08 -10.23 -3.52
N MET A 45 -1.63 -10.29 -4.76
CA MET A 45 -0.77 -9.27 -5.35
C MET A 45 -1.56 -8.41 -6.33
N PHE A 46 -1.42 -7.09 -6.21
CA PHE A 46 -2.01 -6.09 -7.08
C PHE A 46 -0.92 -5.44 -7.92
N ASP A 47 -1.06 -5.45 -9.24
CA ASP A 47 -0.19 -4.70 -10.13
C ASP A 47 -0.41 -3.19 -9.93
N TYR A 48 0.70 -2.46 -9.74
CA TYR A 48 0.63 -1.04 -9.45
C TYR A 48 -0.06 -0.25 -10.56
N ALA A 49 0.30 -0.50 -11.82
CA ALA A 49 -0.12 0.32 -12.95
C ALA A 49 -1.59 0.08 -13.31
N SER A 50 -2.01 -1.18 -13.34
CA SER A 50 -3.32 -1.59 -13.83
C SER A 50 -4.41 -1.63 -12.75
N GLU A 51 -4.05 -1.81 -11.47
CA GLU A 51 -5.05 -2.06 -10.42
C GLU A 51 -5.05 -1.03 -9.28
N ILE A 52 -3.94 -0.32 -9.07
CA ILE A 52 -3.76 0.55 -7.90
C ILE A 52 -3.68 2.02 -8.28
N ARG A 53 -2.92 2.38 -9.31
CA ARG A 53 -2.53 3.77 -9.58
C ARG A 53 -3.73 4.70 -9.68
N ASP A 54 -4.67 4.37 -10.56
CA ASP A 54 -5.78 5.27 -10.92
C ASP A 54 -6.89 5.24 -9.85
N GLU A 55 -7.18 4.07 -9.28
CA GLU A 55 -8.11 3.91 -8.15
C GLU A 55 -7.63 4.67 -6.92
N LEU A 56 -6.36 4.49 -6.54
CA LEU A 56 -5.80 5.21 -5.40
C LEU A 56 -5.70 6.70 -5.68
N HIS A 57 -5.40 7.12 -6.92
CA HIS A 57 -5.45 8.53 -7.29
C HIS A 57 -6.84 9.13 -7.04
N SER A 58 -7.90 8.45 -7.50
CA SER A 58 -9.29 8.89 -7.28
C SER A 58 -9.65 8.98 -5.79
N LEU A 59 -9.25 7.98 -4.98
CA LEU A 59 -9.49 8.00 -3.54
C LEU A 59 -8.76 9.15 -2.83
N LEU A 60 -7.52 9.43 -3.24
CA LEU A 60 -6.74 10.55 -2.71
C LEU A 60 -7.34 11.90 -3.06
N GLU A 61 -7.88 12.04 -4.27
CA GLU A 61 -8.57 13.25 -4.71
C GLU A 61 -9.87 13.47 -3.93
N ARG A 62 -10.65 12.41 -3.74
CA ARG A 62 -11.98 12.49 -3.11
C ARG A 62 -11.96 12.60 -1.59
N PHE A 63 -11.01 11.92 -0.93
CA PHE A 63 -10.99 11.78 0.54
C PHE A 63 -9.72 12.32 1.18
N GLY A 64 -8.71 12.70 0.39
CA GLY A 64 -7.48 13.31 0.88
C GLY A 64 -7.55 14.84 0.96
N PRO A 65 -6.59 15.47 1.65
CA PRO A 65 -6.44 16.92 1.57
C PRO A 65 -6.09 17.33 0.14
N GLN A 66 -6.51 18.53 -0.27
CA GLN A 66 -6.19 19.06 -1.58
C GLN A 66 -4.66 19.16 -1.77
N ARG A 67 -4.17 18.68 -2.92
CA ARG A 67 -2.73 18.69 -3.26
C ARG A 67 -2.55 19.24 -4.67
N ARG A 68 -1.39 19.86 -4.90
CA ARG A 68 -0.93 20.23 -6.26
C ARG A 68 -0.66 19.00 -7.13
N GLN A 69 -0.23 17.90 -6.51
CA GLN A 69 0.04 16.64 -7.18
C GLN A 69 -0.25 15.50 -6.21
N TYR A 70 -1.09 14.57 -6.63
CA TYR A 70 -1.32 13.31 -5.91
C TYR A 70 -0.25 12.29 -6.31
N ARG A 71 0.17 11.48 -5.33
CA ARG A 71 1.30 10.56 -5.45
C ARG A 71 0.90 9.17 -4.97
N PRO A 72 0.11 8.41 -5.76
CA PRO A 72 -0.30 7.05 -5.40
C PRO A 72 0.88 6.07 -5.33
N ASP A 73 1.99 6.36 -6.03
CA ASP A 73 3.25 5.61 -5.95
C ASP A 73 3.82 5.54 -4.53
N MET A 74 3.66 6.63 -3.77
CA MET A 74 4.27 6.80 -2.46
C MET A 74 3.71 5.89 -1.35
N PRO A 75 2.39 5.85 -1.09
CA PRO A 75 1.83 4.91 -0.13
C PRO A 75 2.12 3.46 -0.53
N PHE A 76 1.97 3.11 -1.82
CA PHE A 76 2.21 1.76 -2.33
C PHE A 76 3.65 1.30 -2.08
N TRP A 77 4.65 2.11 -2.42
CA TRP A 77 6.06 1.77 -2.17
C TRP A 77 6.42 1.74 -0.68
N ARG A 78 5.88 2.67 0.11
CA ARG A 78 6.30 2.86 1.52
C ARG A 78 5.65 1.89 2.48
N LEU A 79 4.56 1.24 2.09
CA LEU A 79 3.84 0.32 2.96
C LEU A 79 4.71 -0.87 3.39
N LYS A 80 5.69 -1.26 2.58
CA LYS A 80 6.69 -2.29 2.95
C LYS A 80 7.47 -1.97 4.23
N GLY A 81 7.63 -0.69 4.55
CA GLY A 81 8.29 -0.26 5.77
C GLY A 81 7.47 -0.49 7.04
N ASP A 82 6.18 -0.83 6.91
CA ASP A 82 5.29 -1.13 8.03
C ASP A 82 5.24 -2.64 8.37
N GLY A 83 5.96 -3.49 7.62
CA GLY A 83 6.23 -4.88 8.00
C GLY A 83 5.13 -5.90 7.70
N PHE A 84 4.11 -5.53 6.91
CA PHE A 84 3.02 -6.44 6.50
C PHE A 84 2.75 -6.39 4.98
N TRP A 85 3.56 -5.64 4.22
CA TRP A 85 3.35 -5.39 2.80
C TRP A 85 4.57 -5.81 1.99
N GLU A 86 4.35 -6.65 0.98
CA GLU A 86 5.38 -7.14 0.07
C GLU A 86 5.31 -6.45 -1.28
N LEU A 87 6.45 -6.37 -1.96
CA LEU A 87 6.55 -5.92 -3.34
C LEU A 87 7.28 -6.97 -4.18
N HIS A 88 6.68 -7.37 -5.30
CA HIS A 88 7.31 -8.19 -6.33
C HIS A 88 7.81 -7.30 -7.47
N ASN A 89 8.86 -7.75 -8.17
CA ASN A 89 9.53 -7.04 -9.27
C ASN A 89 10.16 -5.69 -8.88
N SER A 90 10.16 -5.33 -7.59
CA SER A 90 10.68 -4.06 -7.10
C SER A 90 12.21 -3.93 -7.25
N GLU A 91 12.90 -5.06 -7.30
CA GLU A 91 14.34 -5.20 -7.57
C GLU A 91 14.70 -4.87 -9.03
N GLN A 92 13.73 -4.89 -9.94
CA GLN A 92 13.92 -4.52 -11.34
C GLN A 92 13.89 -3.00 -11.54
N CYS A 93 13.35 -2.25 -10.58
CA CYS A 93 13.30 -0.79 -10.66
C CYS A 93 14.67 -0.16 -10.39
N SER A 94 15.00 0.86 -11.19
CA SER A 94 16.15 1.72 -10.93
C SER A 94 15.89 2.62 -9.73
N ILE A 95 16.81 2.59 -8.75
CA ILE A 95 16.76 3.45 -7.55
C ILE A 95 17.82 4.57 -7.62
N GLN A 96 18.35 4.88 -8.82
CA GLN A 96 19.50 5.77 -9.00
C GLN A 96 19.40 7.07 -8.15
N GLY A 97 20.34 7.22 -7.22
CA GLY A 97 20.48 8.42 -6.38
C GLY A 97 19.42 8.60 -5.28
N SER A 98 18.56 7.60 -5.02
CA SER A 98 17.53 7.73 -3.98
C SER A 98 17.23 6.40 -3.28
N ARG A 99 16.33 6.42 -2.27
CA ARG A 99 15.87 5.21 -1.55
C ARG A 99 14.57 4.64 -2.13
N LYS A 100 14.09 5.15 -3.27
CA LYS A 100 12.83 4.73 -3.91
C LYS A 100 12.89 4.93 -5.42
N PRO A 101 12.27 4.05 -6.23
CA PRO A 101 12.16 4.30 -7.65
C PRO A 101 11.18 5.45 -7.95
N PRO A 102 11.34 6.17 -9.07
CA PRO A 102 10.30 7.02 -9.65
C PRO A 102 8.96 6.28 -9.81
N GLY A 103 7.82 6.97 -9.71
CA GLY A 103 6.52 6.34 -9.90
C GLY A 103 6.36 5.65 -11.26
N LYS A 104 6.96 6.22 -12.31
CA LYS A 104 6.98 5.62 -13.65
C LYS A 104 7.72 4.29 -13.71
N GLU A 105 8.73 4.10 -12.88
CA GLU A 105 9.49 2.84 -12.80
C GLU A 105 8.65 1.72 -12.15
N LEU A 106 7.74 2.04 -11.24
CA LEU A 106 6.79 1.05 -10.72
C LEU A 106 5.90 0.50 -11.83
N GLU A 107 5.53 1.35 -12.79
CA GLU A 107 4.74 0.94 -13.96
C GLU A 107 5.57 0.09 -14.93
N LEU A 108 6.78 0.55 -15.27
CA LEU A 108 7.65 -0.13 -16.24
C LEU A 108 8.13 -1.50 -15.75
N CYS A 109 8.38 -1.64 -14.45
CA CYS A 109 8.82 -2.89 -13.86
C CYS A 109 7.66 -3.81 -13.44
N HIS A 110 6.41 -3.44 -13.73
CA HIS A 110 5.22 -4.22 -13.31
C HIS A 110 5.28 -4.58 -11.82
N VAL A 111 5.54 -3.57 -10.98
CA VAL A 111 5.66 -3.81 -9.54
C VAL A 111 4.29 -4.19 -9.01
N ALA A 112 4.20 -5.38 -8.44
CA ALA A 112 3.01 -5.83 -7.75
C ALA A 112 3.20 -5.71 -6.24
N GLY A 113 2.13 -5.40 -5.51
CA GLY A 113 2.18 -5.23 -4.06
C GLY A 113 0.96 -5.83 -3.37
N GLY A 114 1.14 -6.33 -2.16
CA GLY A 114 0.10 -7.03 -1.42
C GLY A 114 0.47 -7.24 0.04
N PHE A 115 -0.44 -7.85 0.80
CA PHE A 115 -0.10 -8.33 2.15
C PHE A 115 0.88 -9.50 2.03
N ASP A 116 1.79 -9.64 2.98
CA ASP A 116 2.53 -10.89 3.14
C ASP A 116 1.57 -12.06 3.44
N GLU A 117 2.02 -13.29 3.24
CA GLU A 117 1.20 -14.48 3.47
C GLU A 117 0.59 -14.56 4.89
N PRO A 118 1.35 -14.32 5.98
CA PRO A 118 0.79 -14.31 7.33
C PRO A 118 -0.39 -13.36 7.49
N HIS A 119 -0.25 -12.10 7.06
CA HIS A 119 -1.27 -11.06 7.23
C HIS A 119 -2.45 -11.25 6.26
N LEU A 120 -2.22 -11.78 5.06
CA LEU A 120 -3.30 -12.15 4.15
C LEU A 120 -4.20 -13.23 4.76
N ARG A 121 -3.62 -14.29 5.33
CA ARG A 121 -4.38 -15.40 5.94
C ARG A 121 -5.37 -14.87 6.98
N TYR A 122 -4.91 -14.01 7.89
CA TYR A 122 -5.78 -13.40 8.90
C TYR A 122 -6.87 -12.48 8.30
N SER A 123 -6.61 -11.83 7.17
CA SER A 123 -7.63 -11.00 6.50
C SER A 123 -8.80 -11.82 5.94
N THR A 124 -8.53 -13.09 5.56
CA THR A 124 -9.53 -14.00 4.97
C THR A 124 -10.27 -14.85 6.00
N GLU A 125 -9.70 -15.02 7.20
CA GLU A 125 -10.27 -15.82 8.30
C GLU A 125 -11.43 -15.14 9.04
N ILE A 126 -11.66 -13.84 8.83
CA ILE A 126 -12.86 -13.11 9.34
C ILE A 126 -14.17 -13.63 8.71
N ARG A 127 -14.07 -14.59 7.78
CA ARG A 127 -15.21 -15.32 7.19
C ARG A 127 -15.69 -16.55 8.00
N GLY A 128 -15.13 -16.80 9.18
CA GLY A 128 -15.52 -17.91 10.07
C GLY A 128 -16.44 -17.49 11.21
#